data_AF-A0A5M8E398-F1
#
_entry.id   AF-A0A5M8E398-F1
#
_cell.length_a   1.000
_cell.length_b   1.000
_cell.length_c   1.000
_cell.angle_alpha   90.00
_cell.angle_beta   90.00
_cell.angle_gamma   90.00
#
_symmetry.space_group_name_H-M   'P 1'
#
loop_
_entity.id
_entity.type
_entity.pdbx_description
1 polymer ?
#
loop_
_entity_poly.entity_id
_entity_poly.type
_entity_poly.pdbx_seq_one_letter_code
_entity_poly.pdbx_strand_id
1 'polypeptide(L)'
;MNAALDVLQSTHQYINRDRLWQSLMDLAKLGATPKGGVCRLALTDLDRKARDLFVQWCEDAGCTVTVDGIGNIFARRPGRNPNLPPVMTGSHI
;
A
#
# COMPACT_ATOMS: atom_id res chain seq x y z
N MET A 1 4.54 30.54 -13.41
CA MET A 1 3.67 29.68 -14.25
C MET A 1 4.57 28.77 -15.07
N ASN A 2 5.03 27.63 -14.55
CA ASN A 2 5.76 26.62 -15.37
C ASN A 2 5.85 25.22 -14.73
N ALA A 3 5.56 25.05 -13.43
CA ALA A 3 5.57 23.73 -12.80
C ALA A 3 4.59 22.73 -13.44
N ALA A 4 3.46 23.19 -13.99
CA ALA A 4 2.49 22.33 -14.69
C ALA A 4 2.99 21.85 -16.06
N LEU A 5 3.87 22.62 -16.72
CA LEU A 5 4.43 22.27 -18.03
C LEU A 5 5.61 21.29 -17.90
N ASP A 6 6.42 21.40 -16.84
CA ASP A 6 7.52 20.46 -16.56
C ASP A 6 7.04 19.04 -16.24
N VAL A 7 5.86 18.91 -15.61
CA VAL A 7 5.18 17.62 -15.39
C VAL A 7 4.79 16.99 -16.74
N LEU A 8 4.33 17.77 -17.72
CA LEU A 8 3.90 17.24 -19.02
C LEU A 8 5.06 16.82 -19.93
N GLN A 9 6.29 17.26 -19.65
CA GLN A 9 7.50 16.89 -20.39
C GLN A 9 8.34 15.80 -19.71
N SER A 10 7.90 15.32 -18.55
CA SER A 10 8.64 14.32 -17.78
C SER A 10 8.42 12.91 -18.36
N THR A 11 9.52 12.15 -18.49
CA THR A 11 9.48 10.71 -18.80
C THR A 11 9.09 9.86 -17.57
N HIS A 12 8.69 10.50 -16.45
CA HIS A 12 8.28 9.79 -15.25
C HIS A 12 6.94 9.10 -15.48
N GLN A 13 6.92 7.80 -15.17
CA GLN A 13 5.67 7.06 -15.04
C GLN A 13 4.90 7.61 -13.84
N TYR A 14 3.80 8.31 -14.13
CA TYR A 14 2.83 8.72 -13.13
C TYR A 14 2.14 7.50 -12.53
N ILE A 15 1.62 7.66 -11.32
CA ILE A 15 0.75 6.65 -10.73
C ILE A 15 -0.50 6.45 -11.60
N ASN A 16 -1.02 5.23 -11.65
CA ASN A 16 -2.35 4.98 -12.17
C ASN A 16 -3.39 5.35 -11.10
N ARG A 17 -4.08 6.49 -11.29
CA ARG A 17 -5.06 7.04 -10.35
C ARG A 17 -6.25 6.10 -10.13
N ASP A 18 -6.77 5.51 -11.20
CA ASP A 18 -7.94 4.65 -11.13
C ASP A 18 -7.62 3.35 -10.39
N ARG A 19 -6.43 2.76 -10.65
CA ARG A 19 -5.95 1.60 -9.91
C ARG A 19 -5.79 1.90 -8.42
N LEU A 20 -5.22 3.06 -8.07
CA LEU A 20 -5.08 3.47 -6.68
C LEU A 20 -6.46 3.65 -6.02
N TRP A 21 -7.36 4.38 -6.67
CA TRP A 21 -8.71 4.60 -6.16
C TRP A 21 -9.46 3.28 -5.95
N GLN A 22 -9.37 2.37 -6.92
CA GLN A 22 -9.97 1.04 -6.82
C GLN A 22 -9.41 0.26 -5.62
N SER A 23 -8.09 0.26 -5.40
CA SER A 23 -7.48 -0.41 -4.22
C SER A 23 -7.96 0.18 -2.89
N LEU A 24 -8.17 1.49 -2.80
CA LEU A 24 -8.73 2.14 -1.61
C LEU A 24 -10.16 1.67 -1.36
N MET A 25 -10.99 1.62 -2.41
CA MET A 25 -12.38 1.19 -2.31
C MET A 25 -12.48 -0.31 -2.00
N ASP A 26 -11.57 -1.14 -2.51
CA ASP A 26 -11.55 -2.58 -2.22
C ASP A 26 -11.13 -2.85 -0.76
N LEU A 27 -10.12 -2.17 -0.25
CA LEU A 27 -9.72 -2.28 1.16
C LEU A 27 -10.82 -1.77 2.10
N ALA A 28 -11.53 -0.71 1.72
CA ALA A 28 -12.60 -0.11 2.53
C ALA A 28 -13.79 -1.05 2.77
N LYS A 29 -14.00 -2.07 1.92
CA LYS A 29 -15.02 -3.10 2.13
C LYS A 29 -14.76 -3.91 3.41
N LEU A 30 -13.50 -4.06 3.80
CA LEU A 30 -13.10 -4.79 5.01
C LEU A 30 -13.24 -3.90 6.25
N GLY A 31 -14.39 -4.03 6.92
CA GLY A 31 -14.78 -3.21 8.05
C GLY A 31 -15.75 -2.08 7.70
N ALA A 32 -16.35 -2.10 6.52
CA ALA A 32 -17.37 -1.13 6.13
C ALA A 32 -18.51 -1.06 7.16
N THR A 33 -18.94 0.15 7.48
CA THR A 33 -20.00 0.43 8.46
C THR A 33 -21.27 0.93 7.77
N PRO A 34 -22.46 0.79 8.40
CA PRO A 34 -23.72 1.30 7.83
C PRO A 34 -23.73 2.80 7.51
N LYS A 35 -22.85 3.60 8.14
CA LYS A 35 -22.73 5.05 7.91
C LYS A 35 -21.72 5.41 6.81
N GLY A 36 -21.15 4.43 6.12
CA GLY A 36 -20.18 4.67 5.03
C GLY A 36 -18.73 4.86 5.49
N GLY A 37 -18.44 4.71 6.78
CA GLY A 37 -17.05 4.69 7.30
C GLY A 37 -16.49 3.26 7.41
N VAL A 38 -15.29 3.14 7.97
CA VAL A 38 -14.63 1.85 8.25
C VAL A 38 -14.37 1.72 9.76
N CYS A 39 -14.77 0.59 10.35
CA CYS A 39 -14.40 0.18 11.70
C CYS A 39 -13.59 -1.11 11.59
N ARG A 40 -12.26 -0.97 11.68
CA ARG A 40 -11.31 -2.07 11.63
C ARG A 40 -10.29 -1.87 12.75
N LEU A 41 -10.63 -2.40 13.93
CA LEU A 41 -9.76 -2.31 15.10
C LEU A 41 -8.56 -3.24 14.96
N ALA A 42 -7.41 -2.78 15.44
CA ALA A 42 -6.16 -3.54 15.38
C ALA A 42 -6.31 -4.93 16.00
N LEU A 43 -5.68 -5.92 15.37
CA LEU A 43 -5.62 -7.33 15.80
C LEU A 43 -6.96 -8.07 15.82
N THR A 44 -8.01 -7.50 15.23
CA THR A 44 -9.26 -8.22 14.96
C THR A 44 -9.16 -9.04 13.68
N ASP A 45 -10.11 -9.96 13.45
CA ASP A 45 -10.19 -10.70 12.18
C ASP A 45 -10.34 -9.79 10.95
N LEU A 46 -10.97 -8.62 11.11
CA LEU A 46 -11.09 -7.64 10.03
C LEU A 46 -9.74 -6.99 9.71
N ASP A 47 -8.94 -6.70 10.73
CA ASP A 47 -7.57 -6.21 10.57
C ASP A 47 -6.69 -7.28 9.89
N ARG A 48 -6.75 -8.54 10.36
CA ARG A 48 -6.06 -9.66 9.70
C ARG A 48 -6.40 -9.76 8.22
N LYS A 49 -7.69 -9.78 7.86
CA LYS A 49 -8.12 -9.86 6.45
C LYS A 49 -7.62 -8.69 5.60
N ALA A 50 -7.59 -7.47 6.15
CA ALA A 50 -7.10 -6.30 5.44
C ALA A 50 -5.57 -6.36 5.25
N ARG A 51 -4.84 -6.83 6.26
CA ARG A 51 -3.41 -7.12 6.18
C ARG A 51 -3.11 -8.20 5.15
N ASP A 52 -3.84 -9.31 5.17
CA ASP A 52 -3.69 -10.40 4.20
C ASP A 52 -3.90 -9.91 2.75
N LEU A 53 -4.92 -9.07 2.53
CA LEU A 53 -5.17 -8.45 1.22
C LEU A 53 -4.01 -7.55 0.77
N PHE A 54 -3.46 -6.74 1.68
CA PHE A 54 -2.29 -5.92 1.39
C PHE A 54 -1.05 -6.77 1.06
N VAL A 55 -0.83 -7.86 1.80
CA VAL A 55 0.26 -8.82 1.55
C VAL A 55 0.13 -9.40 0.14
N GLN A 56 -1.08 -9.87 -0.22
CA GLN A 56 -1.33 -10.41 -1.56
C GLN A 56 -1.00 -9.39 -2.66
N TRP A 57 -1.48 -8.15 -2.56
CA TRP A 57 -1.17 -7.10 -3.54
C TRP A 57 0.32 -6.80 -3.64
N CYS A 58 1.05 -6.88 -2.53
CA CYS A 58 2.49 -6.67 -2.51
C CYS A 58 3.24 -7.81 -3.20
N GLU A 59 2.86 -9.06 -2.93
CA GLU A 59 3.45 -10.23 -3.56
C GLU A 59 3.17 -10.27 -5.07
N ASP A 60 1.93 -9.95 -5.48
CA ASP A 60 1.54 -9.82 -6.89
C ASP A 60 2.34 -8.73 -7.61
N ALA A 61 2.76 -7.69 -6.90
CA ALA A 61 3.63 -6.63 -7.41
C ALA A 61 5.13 -6.99 -7.40
N GLY A 62 5.49 -8.21 -6.99
CA GLY A 62 6.85 -8.73 -6.95
C GLY A 62 7.66 -8.30 -5.72
N CYS A 63 6.99 -7.91 -4.63
CA CYS A 63 7.65 -7.68 -3.35
C CYS A 63 7.83 -8.98 -2.56
N THR A 64 8.82 -9.02 -1.68
CA THR A 64 8.91 -10.02 -0.60
C THR A 64 8.35 -9.43 0.68
N VAL A 65 7.51 -10.17 1.40
CA VAL A 65 6.87 -9.70 2.63
C VAL A 65 7.49 -10.36 3.86
N THR A 66 7.73 -9.57 4.90
CA THR A 66 8.15 -10.05 6.22
C THR A 66 7.31 -9.39 7.32
N VAL A 67 7.08 -10.11 8.41
CA VAL A 67 6.38 -9.61 9.61
C VAL A 67 7.31 -9.69 10.81
N ASP A 68 7.43 -8.61 11.58
CA ASP A 68 8.27 -8.60 12.79
C ASP A 68 7.54 -9.16 14.02
N GLY A 69 8.25 -9.22 15.15
CA GLY A 69 7.72 -9.78 16.40
C GLY A 69 6.54 -9.02 17.02
N ILE A 70 6.23 -7.81 16.56
CA ILE A 70 5.08 -7.02 17.02
C ILE A 70 4.01 -6.83 15.94
N GLY A 71 4.15 -7.50 14.78
CA GLY A 71 3.13 -7.51 13.73
C GLY A 71 3.23 -6.38 12.71
N ASN A 72 4.35 -5.64 12.65
CA ASN A 72 4.58 -4.72 11.53
C ASN A 72 4.84 -5.51 10.25
N ILE A 73 4.24 -5.07 9.15
CA ILE A 73 4.38 -5.71 7.84
C ILE A 73 5.33 -4.87 6.98
N PHE A 74 6.36 -5.51 6.45
CA PHE A 74 7.31 -4.90 5.53
C PHE A 74 7.21 -5.59 4.18
N ALA A 75 6.79 -4.86 3.15
CA ALA A 75 6.83 -5.30 1.76
C ALA A 75 8.06 -4.70 1.07
N ARG A 76 9.05 -5.54 0.75
CA ARG A 76 10.32 -5.11 0.16
C ARG A 76 10.36 -5.40 -1.34
N ARG A 77 10.47 -4.33 -2.14
CA ARG A 77 10.86 -4.40 -3.55
C ARG A 77 12.39 -4.31 -3.65
N PRO A 78 13.09 -5.28 -4.26
CA PRO A 78 14.54 -5.22 -4.36
C PRO A 78 14.99 -4.06 -5.25
N GLY A 79 15.98 -3.30 -4.77
CA GLY A 79 16.72 -2.33 -5.57
C GLY A 79 17.87 -3.00 -6.33
N ARG A 80 18.59 -2.21 -7.14
CA ARG A 80 19.79 -2.70 -7.86
C ARG A 80 20.90 -3.18 -6.91
N ASN A 81 21.00 -2.59 -5.73
CA ASN A 81 21.88 -3.07 -4.64
C ASN A 81 21.01 -3.39 -3.42
N PRO A 82 20.71 -4.67 -3.14
CA PRO A 82 19.83 -5.07 -2.05
C PRO A 82 20.48 -4.91 -0.66
N ASN A 83 21.79 -4.65 -0.57
CA ASN A 83 22.50 -4.53 0.70
C ASN A 83 22.43 -3.14 1.34
N LEU A 84 21.94 -2.13 0.61
CA LEU A 84 21.75 -0.78 1.15
C LEU A 84 20.52 -0.70 2.06
N PRO A 85 20.50 0.23 3.03
CA PRO A 85 19.30 0.55 3.79
C PRO A 85 18.13 0.93 2.88
N PRO A 86 16.89 0.52 3.20
CA PRO A 86 15.73 0.85 2.39
C PRO A 86 15.33 2.32 2.57
N VAL A 87 14.77 2.90 1.50
CA VAL A 87 13.87 4.05 1.65
C VAL A 87 12.50 3.49 2.00
N MET A 88 11.97 3.89 3.16
CA MET A 88 10.72 3.34 3.68
C MET A 88 9.57 4.33 3.54
N THR A 89 8.40 3.82 3.17
CA THR A 89 7.12 4.54 3.21
C THR A 89 6.07 3.62 3.83
N GLY A 90 5.08 4.20 4.49
CA GLY A 90 4.05 3.44 5.19
C GLY A 90 3.09 4.34 5.95
N SER A 91 2.13 3.71 6.61
CA SER A 91 1.19 4.36 7.51
C SER A 91 0.62 3.30 8.48
N HIS A 92 -0.67 2.98 8.39
CA HIS A 92 -1.36 1.97 9.17
C HIS A 92 -2.54 1.39 8.37
N ILE A 93 -3.02 0.21 8.79
CA ILE A 93 -4.19 -0.49 8.25
C ILE A 93 -5.20 -0.67 9.37
#